data_AF-A0A2F0ARC4-F1
#
_entry.id   AF-A0A2F0ARC4-F1
#
_cell.length_a   1.000
_cell.length_b   1.000
_cell.length_c   1.000
_cell.angle_alpha   90.00
_cell.angle_beta   90.00
_cell.angle_gamma   90.00
#
_symmetry.space_group_name_H-M   'P 1'
#
loop_
_entity.id
_entity.type
_entity.pdbx_description
1 polymer ?
#
loop_
_entity_poly.entity_id
_entity_poly.type
_entity_poly.pdbx_seq_one_letter_code
_entity_poly.pdbx_strand_id
1 'polypeptide(L)'
;MSLFKRLFNALAPPSDTEPGEFGPFEAGLLIIIAIGLTVAHFGGSEMTYINWYGDMLKASVDADFAKTEFLLDATPQAHPYYALFGLLHWVTFCVIGYVLIPCLYLKLCGQRISDMYLGWTGFTQHLRVYSSLYVLVMIPVVIVSFSPTYQSIYPFYQKADRSYFDLFAWELAYGVQFFALEFLFRGVLLAGLRRWAGFGAVFIMLLPYC
;
A
#
# COMPACT_ATOMS: atom_id res chain seq x y z
N MET A 1 6.07 6.12 -35.84
CA MET A 1 7.20 6.46 -34.95
C MET A 1 7.18 7.92 -34.44
N SER A 2 6.49 8.88 -35.08
CA SER A 2 6.45 10.29 -34.64
C SER A 2 5.49 10.60 -33.48
N LEU A 3 4.38 9.85 -33.35
CA LEU A 3 3.36 10.12 -32.33
C LEU A 3 3.80 9.70 -30.93
N PHE A 4 4.46 8.54 -30.82
CA PHE A 4 4.97 8.03 -29.54
C PHE A 4 6.05 8.96 -28.96
N LYS A 5 6.92 9.51 -29.82
CA LYS A 5 7.97 10.46 -29.42
C LYS A 5 7.37 11.81 -29.00
N ARG A 6 6.27 12.24 -29.64
CA ARG A 6 5.51 13.44 -29.24
C ARG A 6 4.81 13.25 -27.90
N LEU A 7 4.18 12.10 -27.69
CA LEU A 7 3.54 11.75 -26.41
C LEU A 7 4.57 11.71 -25.28
N PHE A 8 5.72 11.08 -25.53
CA PHE A 8 6.82 11.00 -24.58
C PHE A 8 7.41 12.38 -24.24
N ASN A 9 7.63 13.23 -25.25
CA ASN A 9 8.11 14.59 -25.03
C ASN A 9 7.09 15.48 -24.33
N ALA A 10 5.79 15.24 -24.52
CA ALA A 10 4.74 15.94 -23.78
C ALA A 10 4.73 15.51 -22.30
N LEU A 11 4.95 14.23 -22.03
CA LEU A 11 5.07 13.67 -20.67
C LEU A 11 6.39 13.98 -19.97
N ALA A 12 7.32 14.66 -20.65
CA ALA A 12 8.59 15.09 -20.06
C ALA A 12 8.35 16.29 -19.13
N PRO A 13 9.03 16.34 -17.97
CA PRO A 13 8.84 17.41 -17.01
C PRO A 13 9.31 18.77 -17.55
N PRO A 14 8.59 19.88 -17.29
CA PRO A 14 9.11 21.24 -17.51
C PRO A 14 10.23 21.58 -16.50
N SER A 15 11.08 22.55 -16.85
CA SER A 15 12.24 22.99 -16.05
C SER A 15 11.86 23.61 -14.70
N ASP A 16 12.75 23.51 -13.70
CA ASP A 16 12.55 23.82 -12.27
C ASP A 16 12.23 25.30 -11.90
N THR A 17 12.06 26.20 -12.86
CA THR A 17 12.16 27.64 -12.59
C THR A 17 10.85 28.38 -12.37
N GLU A 18 9.67 27.80 -12.67
CA GLU A 18 8.36 28.45 -12.44
C GLU A 18 7.25 27.48 -12.00
N PRO A 19 6.24 27.92 -11.22
CA PRO A 19 5.06 27.11 -10.90
C PRO A 19 4.39 26.66 -12.19
N GLY A 20 4.39 25.34 -12.43
CA GLY A 20 3.96 24.76 -13.70
C GLY A 20 2.44 24.78 -13.83
N GLU A 21 1.94 25.20 -14.99
CA GLU A 21 0.55 24.94 -15.39
C GLU A 21 0.29 23.43 -15.39
N PHE A 22 -0.97 23.03 -15.15
CA PHE A 22 -1.35 21.62 -15.17
C PHE A 22 -1.06 21.01 -16.55
N GLY A 23 -0.12 20.07 -16.59
CA GLY A 23 0.36 19.48 -17.82
C GLY A 23 -0.11 18.03 -18.02
N PRO A 24 0.27 17.43 -19.16
CA PRO A 24 0.02 16.03 -19.45
C PRO A 24 0.75 15.07 -18.47
N PHE A 25 1.83 15.51 -17.82
CA PHE A 25 2.50 14.73 -16.77
C PHE A 25 1.61 14.61 -15.53
N GLU A 26 1.07 15.71 -15.02
CA GLU A 26 0.20 15.73 -13.85
C GLU A 26 -1.09 14.94 -14.11
N ALA A 27 -1.67 15.09 -15.31
CA ALA A 27 -2.83 14.31 -15.73
C ALA A 27 -2.51 12.81 -15.80
N GLY A 28 -1.38 12.43 -16.43
CA GLY A 28 -0.94 11.05 -16.50
C GLY A 28 -0.66 10.45 -15.13
N LEU A 29 -0.07 11.23 -14.22
CA LEU A 29 0.18 10.82 -12.84
C LEU A 29 -1.12 10.50 -12.11
N LEU A 30 -2.13 11.37 -12.18
CA LEU A 30 -3.43 11.14 -11.54
C LEU A 30 -4.14 9.91 -12.11
N ILE A 31 -4.08 9.70 -13.42
CA ILE A 31 -4.65 8.51 -14.08
C ILE A 31 -3.94 7.24 -13.59
N ILE A 32 -2.60 7.26 -13.53
CA ILE A 32 -1.81 6.12 -13.06
C ILE A 32 -2.09 5.80 -11.60
N ILE A 33 -2.28 6.82 -10.76
CA ILE A 33 -2.66 6.64 -9.36
C ILE A 33 -4.05 6.05 -9.25
N ALA A 34 -5.02 6.52 -10.03
CA ALA A 34 -6.37 5.95 -10.07
C ALA A 34 -6.34 4.47 -10.51
N ILE A 35 -5.53 4.13 -11.52
CA ILE A 35 -5.31 2.73 -11.95
C ILE A 35 -4.67 1.92 -10.82
N GLY A 36 -3.62 2.46 -10.17
CA GLY A 36 -2.94 1.80 -9.06
C GLY A 36 -3.86 1.52 -7.87
N LEU A 37 -4.71 2.49 -7.49
CA LEU A 37 -5.74 2.35 -6.47
C LEU A 37 -6.76 1.28 -6.86
N THR A 38 -7.20 1.27 -8.12
CA THR A 38 -8.15 0.27 -8.64
C THR A 38 -7.56 -1.13 -8.59
N VAL A 39 -6.32 -1.31 -9.03
CA VAL A 39 -5.61 -2.60 -9.00
C VAL A 39 -5.43 -3.08 -7.56
N ALA A 40 -5.03 -2.20 -6.64
CA ALA A 40 -4.90 -2.55 -5.22
C ALA A 40 -6.25 -2.97 -4.62
N HIS A 41 -7.34 -2.23 -4.92
CA HIS A 41 -8.67 -2.47 -4.38
C HIS A 41 -9.29 -3.79 -4.88
N PHE A 42 -9.31 -4.00 -6.20
CA PHE A 42 -9.95 -5.19 -6.77
C PHE A 42 -9.04 -6.41 -6.78
N GLY A 43 -7.75 -6.21 -7.07
CA GLY A 43 -6.77 -7.29 -7.07
C GLY A 43 -6.49 -7.82 -5.67
N GLY A 44 -6.39 -6.93 -4.68
CA GLY A 44 -6.20 -7.29 -3.28
C GLY A 44 -7.47 -7.75 -2.54
N SER A 45 -8.60 -7.88 -3.25
CA SER A 45 -9.87 -8.28 -2.63
C SER A 45 -9.85 -9.76 -2.19
N GLU A 46 -10.60 -10.06 -1.13
CA GLU A 46 -10.78 -11.45 -0.67
C GLU A 46 -11.41 -12.33 -1.75
N MET A 47 -12.33 -11.77 -2.54
CA MET A 47 -12.95 -12.46 -3.68
C MET A 47 -11.89 -12.93 -4.68
N THR A 48 -10.95 -12.06 -5.07
CA THR A 48 -9.85 -12.43 -5.98
C THR A 48 -8.95 -13.48 -5.35
N TYR A 49 -8.64 -13.36 -4.06
CA TYR A 49 -7.85 -14.35 -3.34
C TYR A 49 -8.50 -15.74 -3.34
N ILE A 50 -9.79 -15.83 -3.01
CA ILE A 50 -10.53 -17.11 -3.03
C ILE A 50 -10.60 -17.67 -4.45
N ASN A 51 -10.86 -16.83 -5.46
CA ASN A 51 -10.95 -17.29 -6.85
C ASN A 51 -9.63 -17.85 -7.39
N TRP A 52 -8.48 -17.34 -6.92
CA TRP A 52 -7.17 -17.77 -7.43
C TRP A 52 -6.54 -18.89 -6.61
N TYR A 53 -6.76 -18.90 -5.30
CA TYR A 53 -6.09 -19.83 -4.39
C TYR A 53 -7.04 -20.76 -3.63
N GLY A 54 -8.36 -20.55 -3.73
CA GLY A 54 -9.37 -21.31 -2.98
C GLY A 54 -9.31 -22.81 -3.25
N ASP A 55 -9.20 -23.22 -4.52
CA ASP A 55 -9.12 -24.63 -4.90
C ASP A 55 -7.85 -25.31 -4.36
N MET A 56 -6.72 -24.59 -4.37
CA MET A 56 -5.46 -25.07 -3.81
C MET A 56 -5.55 -25.25 -2.29
N LEU A 57 -6.16 -24.28 -1.60
CA LEU A 57 -6.34 -24.33 -0.14
C LEU A 57 -7.30 -25.46 0.24
N LYS A 58 -8.41 -25.59 -0.48
CA LYS A 58 -9.34 -26.70 -0.29
C LYS A 58 -8.65 -28.04 -0.50
N ALA A 59 -7.88 -28.22 -1.58
CA ALA A 59 -7.15 -29.45 -1.84
C ALA A 59 -6.13 -29.80 -0.73
N SER A 60 -5.46 -28.78 -0.15
CA SER A 60 -4.54 -29.00 0.98
C SER A 60 -5.28 -29.45 2.25
N VAL A 61 -6.45 -28.87 2.51
CA VAL A 61 -7.32 -29.26 3.62
C VAL A 61 -7.86 -30.67 3.38
N ASP A 62 -8.37 -30.98 2.19
CA ASP A 62 -8.87 -32.31 1.83
C ASP A 62 -7.80 -33.41 2.03
N ALA A 63 -6.54 -33.13 1.70
CA ALA A 63 -5.43 -34.08 1.91
C ALA A 63 -5.14 -34.35 3.40
N ASP A 64 -5.34 -33.37 4.27
CA ASP A 64 -5.19 -33.50 5.72
C ASP A 64 -6.42 -34.15 6.37
N PHE A 65 -7.62 -33.84 5.87
CA PHE A 65 -8.89 -34.41 6.34
C PHE A 65 -9.14 -35.83 5.86
N ALA A 66 -8.60 -36.26 4.72
CA ALA A 66 -8.65 -37.66 4.27
C ALA A 66 -8.06 -38.66 5.29
N LYS A 67 -7.28 -38.18 6.27
CA LYS A 67 -6.73 -38.98 7.38
C LYS A 67 -7.64 -39.05 8.61
N THR A 68 -8.67 -38.21 8.68
CA THR A 68 -9.56 -38.06 9.83
C THR A 68 -10.98 -38.31 9.34
N GLU A 69 -11.58 -39.44 9.73
CA GLU A 69 -12.84 -40.02 9.22
C GLU A 69 -14.12 -39.14 9.39
N PHE A 70 -13.97 -37.85 9.69
CA PHE A 70 -15.05 -36.92 10.03
C PHE A 70 -15.37 -35.97 8.87
N LEU A 71 -16.57 -36.17 8.30
CA LEU A 71 -17.17 -35.43 7.19
C LEU A 71 -17.59 -34.00 7.58
N LEU A 72 -16.64 -33.07 7.61
CA LEU A 72 -16.94 -31.65 7.43
C LEU A 72 -16.58 -31.26 6.00
N ASP A 73 -17.48 -30.56 5.32
CA ASP A 73 -17.22 -30.01 3.98
C ASP A 73 -15.94 -29.17 4.05
N ALA A 74 -14.90 -29.62 3.34
CA ALA A 74 -13.64 -28.90 3.31
C ALA A 74 -13.85 -27.55 2.62
N THR A 75 -13.67 -26.50 3.40
CA THR A 75 -13.72 -25.12 2.91
C THR A 75 -12.30 -24.55 2.89
N PRO A 76 -11.96 -23.67 1.94
CA PRO A 76 -10.65 -22.98 1.92
C PRO A 76 -10.31 -22.31 3.27
N GLN A 77 -11.34 -21.80 3.96
CA GLN A 77 -11.24 -21.12 5.26
C GLN A 77 -10.79 -22.05 6.39
N ALA A 78 -10.97 -23.36 6.25
CA ALA A 78 -10.48 -24.34 7.21
C ALA A 78 -8.94 -24.43 7.23
N HIS A 79 -8.25 -23.90 6.21
CA HIS A 79 -6.80 -23.93 6.17
C HIS A 79 -6.20 -23.09 7.31
N PRO A 80 -5.23 -23.61 8.10
CA PRO A 80 -4.70 -22.92 9.27
C PRO A 80 -4.16 -21.51 8.97
N TYR A 81 -3.53 -21.34 7.81
CA TYR A 81 -2.91 -20.08 7.34
C TYR A 81 -3.77 -19.28 6.35
N TYR A 82 -5.06 -19.63 6.15
CA TYR A 82 -5.96 -18.91 5.24
C TYR A 82 -5.91 -17.39 5.43
N ALA A 83 -6.08 -16.93 6.68
CA ALA A 83 -6.07 -15.50 6.99
C ALA A 83 -4.71 -14.84 6.72
N LEU A 84 -3.58 -15.52 6.98
CA LEU A 84 -2.25 -14.96 6.73
C LEU A 84 -2.00 -14.81 5.22
N PHE A 85 -2.35 -15.83 4.43
CA PHE A 85 -2.20 -15.79 2.98
C PHE A 85 -3.12 -14.76 2.32
N GLY A 86 -4.36 -14.61 2.80
CA GLY A 86 -5.25 -13.54 2.36
C GLY A 86 -4.66 -12.14 2.62
N LEU A 87 -4.07 -11.93 3.81
CA LEU A 87 -3.40 -10.69 4.15
C LEU A 87 -2.14 -10.44 3.29
N LEU A 88 -1.31 -11.46 3.05
CA LEU A 88 -0.14 -11.35 2.17
C LEU A 88 -0.53 -11.07 0.71
N HIS A 89 -1.63 -11.67 0.24
CA HIS A 89 -2.20 -11.39 -1.07
C HIS A 89 -2.61 -9.92 -1.18
N TRP A 90 -3.35 -9.40 -0.19
CA TRP A 90 -3.72 -7.98 -0.13
C TRP A 90 -2.50 -7.06 -0.15
N VAL A 91 -1.50 -7.32 0.70
CA VAL A 91 -0.23 -6.57 0.75
C VAL A 91 0.49 -6.58 -0.61
N THR A 92 0.50 -7.72 -1.29
CA THR A 92 1.12 -7.85 -2.61
C THR A 92 0.48 -6.91 -3.62
N PHE A 93 -0.85 -6.84 -3.63
CA PHE A 93 -1.58 -5.92 -4.51
C PHE A 93 -1.44 -4.45 -4.12
N CYS A 94 -1.30 -4.14 -2.83
CA CYS A 94 -0.90 -2.80 -2.39
C CYS A 94 0.48 -2.43 -2.96
N VAL A 95 1.48 -3.32 -2.90
CA VAL A 95 2.81 -3.05 -3.48
C VAL A 95 2.74 -2.86 -4.99
N ILE A 96 1.97 -3.69 -5.70
CA ILE A 96 1.78 -3.55 -7.15
C ILE A 96 1.14 -2.21 -7.49
N GLY A 97 0.03 -1.88 -6.82
CA GLY A 97 -0.74 -0.67 -7.07
C GLY A 97 -0.03 0.62 -6.65
N TYR A 98 0.63 0.61 -5.49
CA TYR A 98 1.15 1.81 -4.85
C TYR A 98 2.63 2.04 -5.11
N VAL A 99 3.38 1.01 -5.50
CA VAL A 99 4.82 1.13 -5.78
C VAL A 99 5.13 0.82 -7.24
N LEU A 100 4.80 -0.38 -7.72
CA LEU A 100 5.27 -0.81 -9.05
C LEU A 100 4.68 0.01 -10.19
N ILE A 101 3.36 0.21 -10.19
CA ILE A 101 2.66 0.99 -11.23
C ILE A 101 3.14 2.46 -11.27
N PRO A 102 3.19 3.19 -10.13
CA PRO A 102 3.71 4.55 -10.11
C PRO A 102 5.19 4.64 -10.46
N CYS A 103 6.03 3.73 -9.97
CA CYS A 103 7.47 3.71 -10.32
C CYS A 103 7.69 3.50 -11.81
N LEU A 104 6.90 2.62 -12.44
CA LEU A 104 6.99 2.38 -13.87
C LEU A 104 6.66 3.67 -14.65
N TYR A 105 5.60 4.37 -14.27
CA TYR A 105 5.24 5.65 -14.90
C TYR A 105 6.34 6.70 -14.73
N LEU A 106 6.85 6.90 -13.52
CA LEU A 106 7.92 7.86 -13.25
C LEU A 106 9.18 7.56 -14.06
N LYS A 107 9.57 6.29 -14.13
CA LYS A 107 10.73 5.85 -14.93
C LYS A 107 10.50 6.10 -16.43
N LEU A 108 9.29 5.87 -16.93
CA LEU A 108 8.92 6.18 -18.31
C LEU A 108 8.96 7.70 -18.58
N CYS A 109 8.59 8.53 -17.61
CA CYS A 109 8.70 9.99 -17.70
C CYS A 109 10.13 10.53 -17.46
N GLY A 110 11.12 9.66 -17.24
CA GLY A 110 12.51 10.05 -16.99
C GLY A 110 12.77 10.65 -15.59
N GLN A 111 11.82 10.50 -14.66
CA GLN A 111 11.96 10.95 -13.28
C GLN A 111 12.83 9.98 -12.47
N ARG A 112 13.62 10.51 -11.53
CA ARG A 112 14.38 9.68 -10.60
C ARG A 112 13.53 9.37 -9.38
N ILE A 113 13.44 8.08 -9.04
CA ILE A 113 12.70 7.61 -7.87
C ILE A 113 13.30 8.21 -6.57
N SER A 114 14.61 8.49 -6.55
CA SER A 114 15.29 9.16 -5.43
C SER A 114 14.72 10.53 -5.07
N ASP A 115 14.12 11.22 -6.06
CA ASP A 115 13.65 12.60 -5.89
C ASP A 115 12.25 12.63 -5.25
N MET A 116 11.62 11.47 -5.07
CA MET A 116 10.31 11.28 -4.41
C MET A 116 10.44 11.17 -2.88
N TYR A 117 11.28 12.01 -2.26
CA TYR A 117 11.53 12.04 -0.81
C TYR A 117 12.05 10.72 -0.20
N LEU A 118 12.70 9.85 -0.98
CA LEU A 118 13.32 8.61 -0.48
C LEU A 118 14.71 8.83 0.16
N GLY A 119 15.10 10.09 0.39
CA GLY A 119 16.36 10.44 1.02
C GLY A 119 16.32 10.34 2.55
N TRP A 120 17.35 9.74 3.14
CA TRP A 120 17.56 9.69 4.60
C TRP A 120 18.11 11.01 5.18
N THR A 121 18.37 11.99 4.32
CA THR A 121 19.04 13.25 4.67
C THR A 121 18.13 14.16 5.50
N GLY A 122 18.52 14.42 6.75
CA GLY A 122 17.82 15.35 7.65
C GLY A 122 16.84 14.71 8.64
N PHE A 123 16.57 13.39 8.54
CA PHE A 123 15.66 12.68 9.45
C PHE A 123 16.08 12.81 10.93
N THR A 124 17.39 12.76 11.20
CA THR A 124 17.92 12.84 12.57
C THR A 124 17.89 14.25 13.17
N GLN A 125 17.76 15.30 12.35
CA GLN A 125 17.78 16.69 12.82
C GLN A 125 16.48 17.07 13.55
N HIS A 126 15.37 16.43 13.18
CA HIS A 126 14.06 16.70 13.77
C HIS A 126 13.57 15.58 14.70
N LEU A 127 14.45 14.65 15.07
CA LEU A 127 14.09 13.48 15.88
C LEU A 127 13.42 13.88 17.20
N ARG A 128 13.88 14.97 17.85
CA ARG A 128 13.26 15.49 19.09
C ARG A 128 11.80 15.88 18.90
N VAL A 129 11.49 16.55 17.79
CA VAL A 129 10.12 16.97 17.47
C VAL A 129 9.26 15.75 17.15
N TYR A 130 9.79 14.82 16.35
CA TYR A 130 9.10 13.57 16.01
C TYR A 130 8.81 12.72 17.25
N SER A 131 9.78 12.54 18.14
CA SER A 131 9.59 11.80 19.40
C SER A 131 8.59 12.50 20.32
N SER A 132 8.60 13.83 20.39
CA SER A 132 7.65 14.58 21.23
C SER A 132 6.22 14.42 20.74
N LEU A 133 6.01 14.56 19.42
CA LEU A 133 4.70 14.34 18.80
C LEU A 133 4.26 12.88 18.91
N TYR A 134 5.18 11.93 18.75
CA TYR A 134 4.91 10.51 18.93
C TYR A 134 4.41 10.23 20.35
N VAL A 135 5.12 10.69 21.39
CA VAL A 135 4.69 10.51 22.78
C VAL A 135 3.32 11.17 23.03
N LEU A 136 3.12 12.38 22.51
CA LEU A 136 1.84 13.10 22.64
C LEU A 136 0.66 12.31 22.04
N VAL A 137 0.85 11.71 20.86
CA VAL A 137 -0.17 10.89 20.19
C VAL A 137 -0.31 9.51 20.82
N MET A 138 0.77 8.93 21.36
CA MET A 138 0.74 7.61 21.98
C MET A 138 -0.12 7.57 23.25
N ILE A 139 -0.19 8.66 24.01
CA ILE A 139 -1.00 8.73 25.23
C ILE A 139 -2.49 8.40 24.95
N PRO A 140 -3.20 9.13 24.07
CA PRO A 140 -4.59 8.80 23.75
C PRO A 140 -4.73 7.43 23.05
N VAL A 141 -3.76 7.01 22.22
CA VAL A 141 -3.78 5.68 21.59
C VAL A 141 -3.78 4.57 22.63
N VAL A 142 -2.92 4.66 23.65
CA VAL A 142 -2.86 3.68 24.74
C VAL A 142 -4.17 3.66 25.52
N ILE A 143 -4.75 4.84 25.82
CA ILE A 143 -6.04 4.93 26.52
C ILE A 143 -7.15 4.23 25.70
N VAL A 144 -7.23 4.50 24.40
CA VAL A 144 -8.25 3.93 23.50
C VAL A 144 -8.02 2.44 23.26
N SER A 145 -6.78 1.94 23.35
CA SER A 145 -6.46 0.53 23.13
C SER A 145 -7.16 -0.43 24.10
N PHE A 146 -7.54 0.05 25.29
CA PHE A 146 -8.30 -0.72 26.28
C PHE A 146 -9.81 -0.71 26.02
N SER A 147 -10.29 0.06 25.04
CA SER A 147 -11.72 0.12 24.74
C SER A 147 -12.19 -1.17 24.05
N PRO A 148 -13.40 -1.69 24.37
CA PRO A 148 -13.95 -2.89 23.72
C PRO A 148 -14.07 -2.73 22.20
N THR A 149 -14.41 -1.54 21.72
CA THR A 149 -14.50 -1.24 20.29
C THR A 149 -13.16 -1.43 19.60
N TYR A 150 -12.06 -0.96 20.20
CA TYR A 150 -10.73 -1.12 19.63
C TYR A 150 -10.30 -2.59 19.59
N GLN A 151 -10.56 -3.34 20.67
CA GLN A 151 -10.25 -4.77 20.76
C GLN A 151 -11.07 -5.64 19.81
N SER A 152 -12.23 -5.17 19.35
CA SER A 152 -13.03 -5.90 18.36
C SER A 152 -12.44 -5.84 16.94
N ILE A 153 -11.60 -4.84 16.66
CA ILE A 153 -10.98 -4.60 15.34
C ILE A 153 -9.53 -5.10 15.32
N TYR A 154 -8.81 -4.93 16.44
CA TYR A 154 -7.40 -5.25 16.56
C TYR A 154 -7.18 -6.42 17.53
N PRO A 155 -6.27 -7.36 17.22
CA PRO A 155 -5.31 -7.35 16.11
C PRO A 155 -5.94 -7.74 14.75
N PHE A 156 -5.52 -7.06 13.68
CA PHE A 156 -5.95 -7.34 12.30
C PHE A 156 -5.76 -8.81 11.90
N TYR A 157 -4.67 -9.42 12.36
CA TYR A 157 -4.46 -10.85 12.25
C TYR A 157 -4.71 -11.52 13.61
N GLN A 158 -5.89 -12.12 13.78
CA GLN A 158 -6.31 -12.73 15.05
C GLN A 158 -5.46 -13.92 15.49
N LYS A 159 -4.72 -14.57 14.58
CA LYS A 159 -3.88 -15.74 14.87
C LYS A 159 -2.40 -15.37 15.07
N ALA A 160 -2.07 -14.09 15.28
CA ALA A 160 -0.69 -13.62 15.43
C ALA A 160 0.02 -14.22 16.66
N ASP A 161 -0.73 -14.63 17.68
CA ASP A 161 -0.26 -15.25 18.91
C ASP A 161 0.07 -16.75 18.76
N ARG A 162 -0.31 -17.37 17.64
CA ARG A 162 -0.09 -18.80 17.37
C ARG A 162 1.39 -19.16 17.28
N SER A 163 2.21 -18.28 16.71
CA SER A 163 3.63 -18.53 16.47
C SER A 163 4.40 -17.23 16.28
N TYR A 164 5.67 -17.20 16.70
CA TYR A 164 6.57 -16.09 16.38
C TYR A 164 6.73 -15.88 14.87
N PHE A 165 6.67 -16.94 14.07
CA PHE A 165 6.72 -16.83 12.62
C PHE A 165 5.51 -16.05 12.08
N ASP A 166 4.32 -16.39 12.55
CA ASP A 166 3.05 -15.77 12.17
C ASP A 166 3.05 -14.28 12.53
N LEU A 167 3.56 -13.94 13.72
CA LEU A 167 3.77 -12.56 14.15
C LEU A 167 4.74 -11.81 13.23
N PHE A 168 5.97 -12.32 13.02
CA PHE A 168 6.97 -11.63 12.20
C PHE A 168 6.56 -11.51 10.73
N ALA A 169 5.93 -12.54 10.16
CA ALA A 169 5.46 -12.51 8.79
C ALA A 169 4.40 -11.43 8.59
N TRP A 170 3.43 -11.34 9.52
CA TRP A 170 2.41 -10.31 9.49
C TRP A 170 2.99 -8.91 9.70
N GLU A 171 3.82 -8.71 10.72
CA GLU A 171 4.44 -7.40 11.02
C GLU A 171 5.29 -6.89 9.86
N LEU A 172 6.07 -7.77 9.21
CA LEU A 172 6.85 -7.41 8.03
C LEU A 172 5.94 -7.04 6.86
N ALA A 173 4.90 -7.82 6.61
CA ALA A 173 3.95 -7.55 5.52
C ALA A 173 3.20 -6.23 5.75
N TYR A 174 2.79 -5.98 6.99
CA TYR A 174 2.16 -4.73 7.40
C TYR A 174 3.11 -3.55 7.22
N GLY A 175 4.38 -3.68 7.63
CA GLY A 175 5.41 -2.67 7.41
C GLY A 175 5.65 -2.37 5.92
N VAL A 176 5.67 -3.41 5.07
CA VAL A 176 5.80 -3.26 3.61
C VAL A 176 4.58 -2.55 3.02
N GLN A 177 3.37 -2.87 3.47
CA GLN A 177 2.16 -2.20 3.02
C GLN A 177 2.15 -0.72 3.44
N PHE A 178 2.55 -0.43 4.68
CA PHE A 178 2.66 0.94 5.16
C PHE A 178 3.66 1.73 4.32
N PHE A 179 4.83 1.16 4.04
CA PHE A 179 5.81 1.78 3.14
C PHE A 179 5.23 2.03 1.75
N ALA A 180 4.52 1.06 1.18
CA ALA A 180 3.90 1.19 -0.15
C ALA A 180 2.90 2.35 -0.20
N LEU A 181 2.06 2.47 0.84
CA LEU A 181 1.08 3.54 0.98
C LEU A 181 1.77 4.90 1.12
N GLU A 182 2.73 5.03 2.04
CA GLU A 182 3.48 6.27 2.26
C GLU A 182 4.24 6.70 1.01
N PHE A 183 4.84 5.76 0.28
CA PHE A 183 5.52 6.01 -0.98
C PHE A 183 4.57 6.59 -2.04
N LEU A 184 3.37 6.05 -2.19
CA LEU A 184 2.38 6.59 -3.15
C LEU A 184 1.93 8.00 -2.76
N PHE A 185 1.47 8.18 -1.52
CA PHE A 185 0.81 9.43 -1.11
C PHE A 185 1.82 10.56 -0.86
N ARG A 186 2.85 10.32 -0.04
CA ARG A 186 3.84 11.36 0.31
C ARG A 186 5.01 11.42 -0.64
N GLY A 187 5.39 10.28 -1.21
CA GLY A 187 6.43 10.24 -2.23
C GLY A 187 5.88 10.77 -3.56
N VAL A 188 5.14 9.93 -4.28
CA VAL A 188 4.78 10.17 -5.67
C VAL A 188 3.73 11.26 -5.86
N LEU A 189 2.60 11.18 -5.17
CA LEU A 189 1.47 12.09 -5.35
C LEU A 189 1.82 13.50 -4.85
N LEU A 190 2.38 13.61 -3.64
CA LEU A 190 2.79 14.90 -3.08
C LEU A 190 3.97 15.50 -3.85
N ALA A 191 5.05 14.76 -4.15
CA ALA A 191 6.18 15.32 -4.90
C ALA A 191 5.79 15.68 -6.34
N GLY A 192 5.02 14.82 -7.01
CA GLY A 192 4.58 15.02 -8.38
C GLY A 192 3.64 16.21 -8.54
N LEU A 193 2.71 16.42 -7.59
CA LEU A 193 1.75 17.53 -7.66
C LEU A 193 2.22 18.81 -6.99
N ARG A 194 3.28 18.79 -6.17
CA ARG A 194 3.82 19.99 -5.50
C ARG A 194 4.14 21.11 -6.48
N ARG A 195 4.58 20.77 -7.70
CA ARG A 195 4.93 21.76 -8.74
C ARG A 195 3.72 22.54 -9.26
N TRP A 196 2.58 21.86 -9.41
CA TRP A 196 1.33 22.46 -9.89
C TRP A 196 0.52 23.10 -8.76
N ALA A 197 0.24 22.32 -7.70
CA ALA A 197 -0.69 22.74 -6.66
C ALA A 197 0.00 23.42 -5.46
N GLY A 198 1.34 23.40 -5.37
CA GLY A 198 2.06 23.95 -4.23
C GLY A 198 1.57 23.34 -2.91
N PHE A 199 1.11 24.18 -1.98
CA PHE A 199 0.49 23.76 -0.73
C PHE A 199 -0.83 22.99 -0.95
N GLY A 200 -1.55 23.28 -2.04
CA GLY A 200 -2.77 22.59 -2.44
C GLY A 200 -2.59 21.09 -2.69
N ALA A 201 -1.36 20.65 -2.97
CA ALA A 201 -1.03 19.23 -3.16
C ALA A 201 -1.36 18.39 -1.92
N VAL A 202 -1.28 18.98 -0.71
CA VAL A 202 -1.63 18.30 0.54
C VAL A 202 -3.11 17.95 0.56
N PHE A 203 -3.99 18.86 0.14
CA PHE A 203 -5.43 18.59 0.09
C PHE A 203 -5.77 17.55 -0.97
N ILE A 204 -5.11 17.59 -2.13
CA ILE A 204 -5.31 16.59 -3.19
C ILE A 204 -4.86 15.20 -2.72
N MET A 205 -3.74 15.13 -1.97
CA MET A 205 -3.28 13.90 -1.35
C MET A 205 -4.28 13.33 -0.34
N LEU A 206 -5.06 14.18 0.32
CA LEU A 206 -6.08 13.77 1.30
C LEU A 206 -7.35 13.23 0.64
N LEU A 207 -7.68 13.61 -0.60
CA LEU A 207 -8.94 13.21 -1.25
C LEU A 207 -9.19 11.70 -1.28
N PRO A 208 -8.20 10.82 -1.57
CA PRO A 208 -8.45 9.37 -1.59
C PRO A 208 -8.63 8.75 -0.20
N TYR A 209 -8.39 9.50 0.88
CA TYR A 209 -8.64 9.03 2.25
C TYR A 209 -10.10 9.26 2.70
N CYS A 210 -10.85 10.08 1.96
CA CYS A 210 -12.25 10.42 2.23
C CYS A 210 -13.19 9.42 1.53
#